data_AF-G7WFE4-F1
#
_entry.id   AF-G7WFE4-F1
#
_cell.length_a   1.000
_cell.length_b   1.000
_cell.length_c   1.000
_cell.angle_alpha   90.00
_cell.angle_beta   90.00
_cell.angle_gamma   90.00
#
_symmetry.space_group_name_H-M   'P 1'
#
loop_
_entity.id
_entity.type
_entity.pdbx_description
1 polymer ?
#
loop_
_entity_poly.entity_id
_entity_poly.type
_entity_poly.pdbx_seq_one_letter_code
_entity_poly.pdbx_strand_id
1 'polypeptide(L)'
;MLKAKLQAPVVNQKIISREKLQRKFRRVRECHLTLVTAPAGSGKTTAVLEWLGKCDLPWAWLSLDGGDNQPVTFWRYVGAALDKMVGGIAKDTEYVLASSEMVKAHIHLNILIDRLAEAPTDFLLVLDDLHEISEPSILKGLSYLIDYLPVKMHLILIRRREPELDLARQRIKWQAQWLGNKICVFRKKKFPAFIRPEAIAFLRRN
;
A
#
# COMPACT_ATOMS: atom_id res chain seq x y z
N MET A 1 11.48 7.36 -15.84
CA MET A 1 10.85 6.31 -15.04
C MET A 1 11.38 4.95 -15.49
N LEU A 2 11.75 4.06 -14.58
CA LEU A 2 12.25 2.72 -14.88
C LEU A 2 11.11 1.70 -14.88
N LYS A 3 10.75 1.17 -16.07
CA LYS A 3 9.62 0.22 -16.21
C LYS A 3 9.84 -1.08 -15.43
N ALA A 4 11.09 -1.50 -15.24
CA ALA A 4 11.44 -2.71 -14.48
C ALA A 4 10.93 -2.67 -13.03
N LYS A 5 10.84 -1.48 -12.41
CA LYS A 5 10.29 -1.32 -11.06
C LYS A 5 8.79 -1.63 -10.98
N LEU A 6 8.07 -1.51 -12.11
CA LEU A 6 6.63 -1.80 -12.21
C LEU A 6 6.33 -3.25 -12.57
N GLN A 7 7.35 -4.09 -12.61
CA GLN A 7 7.26 -5.53 -12.87
C GLN A 7 7.60 -6.28 -11.58
N ALA A 8 6.82 -7.30 -11.28
CA ALA A 8 7.16 -8.25 -10.24
C ALA A 8 8.50 -8.95 -10.58
N PRO A 9 9.40 -9.14 -9.60
CA PRO A 9 10.65 -9.85 -9.86
C PRO A 9 10.38 -11.31 -10.20
N VAL A 10 11.19 -11.87 -11.10
CA VAL A 10 11.11 -13.28 -11.48
C VAL A 10 11.66 -14.13 -10.35
N VAL A 11 10.84 -15.06 -9.84
CA VAL A 11 11.26 -15.99 -8.79
C VAL A 11 11.43 -17.38 -9.39
N ASN A 12 12.62 -17.95 -9.22
CA ASN A 12 12.86 -19.35 -9.56
C ASN A 12 12.06 -20.25 -8.60
N GLN A 13 11.10 -20.99 -9.16
CA GLN A 13 10.09 -21.80 -8.44
C GLN A 13 10.61 -23.02 -7.67
N LYS A 14 11.93 -23.16 -7.44
CA LYS A 14 12.49 -24.24 -6.60
C LYS A 14 12.29 -24.01 -5.09
N ILE A 15 11.31 -23.19 -4.71
CA ILE A 15 11.13 -22.73 -3.33
C ILE A 15 10.02 -23.56 -2.67
N ILE A 16 10.37 -24.09 -1.50
CA ILE A 16 9.54 -24.96 -0.67
C ILE A 16 8.18 -24.30 -0.43
N SER A 17 7.11 -24.94 -0.91
CA SER A 17 5.72 -24.53 -0.72
C SER A 17 5.45 -24.24 0.77
N ARG A 18 5.18 -22.96 1.10
CA ARG A 18 4.81 -22.55 2.45
C ARG A 18 3.29 -22.58 2.60
N GLU A 19 2.68 -23.76 2.57
CA GLU A 19 1.21 -23.93 2.69
C GLU A 19 0.61 -23.18 3.89
N LYS A 20 1.30 -23.20 5.04
CA LYS A 20 0.90 -22.47 6.25
C LYS A 20 0.83 -20.95 6.05
N LEU A 21 1.64 -20.39 5.15
CA LEU A 21 1.66 -18.97 4.80
C LEU A 21 0.59 -18.65 3.75
N GLN A 22 0.43 -19.53 2.77
CA GLN A 22 -0.61 -19.43 1.73
C GLN A 22 -2.02 -19.42 2.33
N ARG A 23 -2.29 -20.26 3.34
CA ARG A 23 -3.57 -20.27 4.06
C ARG A 23 -3.86 -18.93 4.75
N LYS A 24 -2.83 -18.22 5.18
CA LYS A 24 -2.95 -16.93 5.87
C LYS A 24 -3.22 -15.80 4.88
N PHE A 25 -2.61 -15.86 3.69
CA PHE A 25 -2.89 -14.91 2.62
C PHE A 25 -4.33 -14.99 2.06
N ARG A 26 -5.09 -16.08 2.32
CA ARG A 26 -6.52 -16.16 1.96
C ARG A 26 -7.34 -14.99 2.54
N ARG A 27 -6.97 -14.50 3.73
CA ARG A 27 -7.66 -13.38 4.39
C ARG A 27 -7.25 -12.00 3.87
N VAL A 28 -6.24 -11.89 3.00
CA VAL A 28 -5.81 -10.60 2.44
C VAL A 28 -6.91 -9.98 1.59
N ARG A 29 -7.74 -10.80 0.93
CA ARG A 29 -8.92 -10.31 0.20
C ARG A 29 -9.98 -9.69 1.12
N GLU A 30 -9.98 -10.03 2.40
CA GLU A 30 -10.96 -9.51 3.36
C GLU A 30 -10.48 -8.21 4.03
N CYS A 31 -9.28 -7.74 3.68
CA CYS A 31 -8.56 -6.68 4.36
C CYS A 31 -8.00 -5.66 3.35
N HIS A 32 -8.18 -4.36 3.61
CA HIS A 32 -7.68 -3.32 2.70
C HIS A 32 -6.17 -3.08 2.84
N LEU A 33 -5.53 -3.53 3.93
CA LEU A 33 -4.09 -3.35 4.14
C LEU A 33 -3.45 -4.62 4.73
N THR A 34 -2.33 -5.04 4.15
CA THR A 34 -1.50 -6.17 4.60
C THR A 34 -0.06 -5.71 4.69
N LEU A 35 0.55 -5.86 5.86
CA LEU A 35 1.95 -5.60 6.12
C LEU A 35 2.72 -6.94 6.23
N VAL A 36 3.65 -7.17 5.32
CA VAL A 36 4.53 -8.35 5.31
C VAL A 36 5.91 -7.92 5.81
N THR A 37 6.20 -8.21 7.07
CA THR A 37 7.50 -7.93 7.67
C THR A 37 8.30 -9.21 7.86
N ALA A 38 9.61 -9.16 7.64
CA ALA A 38 10.60 -10.20 7.98
C ALA A 38 12.00 -9.73 7.55
N PRO A 39 13.10 -10.21 8.17
CA PRO A 39 14.46 -9.88 7.77
C PRO A 39 14.77 -10.12 6.27
N ALA A 40 15.91 -9.61 5.81
CA ALA A 40 16.44 -9.95 4.49
C ALA A 40 16.59 -11.48 4.34
N GLY A 41 16.46 -12.00 3.12
CA GLY A 41 16.58 -13.44 2.85
C GLY A 41 15.43 -14.32 3.36
N SER A 42 14.42 -13.77 4.05
CA SER A 42 13.30 -14.57 4.58
C SER A 42 12.27 -15.03 3.52
N GLY A 43 12.41 -14.57 2.27
CA GLY A 43 11.51 -14.93 1.15
C GLY A 43 10.15 -14.23 1.17
N LYS A 44 10.07 -12.98 1.64
CA LYS A 44 8.80 -12.20 1.68
C LYS A 44 8.22 -11.98 0.28
N THR A 45 9.03 -11.40 -0.59
CA THR A 45 8.74 -11.13 -1.99
C THR A 45 8.28 -12.41 -2.68
N THR A 46 9.04 -13.50 -2.52
CA THR A 46 8.65 -14.82 -3.01
C THR A 46 7.28 -15.27 -2.50
N ALA A 47 7.03 -15.20 -1.19
CA ALA A 47 5.76 -15.64 -0.62
C ALA A 47 4.56 -14.85 -1.16
N VAL A 48 4.72 -13.54 -1.31
CA VAL A 48 3.68 -12.68 -1.91
C VAL A 48 3.47 -13.05 -3.38
N LEU A 49 4.54 -13.28 -4.14
CA LEU A 49 4.46 -13.66 -5.55
C LEU A 49 3.82 -15.03 -5.77
N GLU A 50 4.18 -16.02 -4.96
CA GLU A 50 3.54 -17.34 -4.98
C GLU A 50 2.03 -17.24 -4.70
N TRP A 51 1.64 -16.36 -3.78
CA TRP A 51 0.22 -16.12 -3.49
C TRP A 51 -0.47 -15.36 -4.63
N LEU A 52 0.16 -14.31 -5.18
CA LEU A 52 -0.37 -13.55 -6.32
C LEU A 52 -0.54 -14.43 -7.56
N GLY A 53 0.34 -15.41 -7.79
CA GLY A 53 0.20 -16.39 -8.88
C GLY A 53 -1.04 -17.29 -8.75
N LYS A 54 -1.67 -17.33 -7.58
CA LYS A 54 -2.95 -18.03 -7.31
C LYS A 54 -4.09 -17.05 -7.05
N CYS A 55 -3.84 -15.74 -7.12
CA CYS A 55 -4.83 -14.71 -6.90
C CYS A 55 -5.60 -14.45 -8.21
N ASP A 56 -6.90 -14.26 -8.10
CA ASP A 56 -7.81 -13.94 -9.21
C ASP A 56 -8.03 -12.43 -9.38
N LEU A 57 -7.56 -11.63 -8.43
CA LEU A 57 -7.64 -10.17 -8.50
C LEU A 57 -6.52 -9.61 -9.39
N PRO A 58 -6.81 -8.57 -10.20
CA PRO A 58 -5.77 -7.80 -10.85
C PRO A 58 -4.85 -7.15 -9.81
N TRP A 59 -3.55 -7.10 -10.12
CA TRP A 59 -2.57 -6.56 -9.20
C TRP A 59 -1.50 -5.73 -9.92
N ALA A 60 -1.03 -4.69 -9.23
CA ALA A 60 0.10 -3.88 -9.60
C ALA A 60 1.26 -4.10 -8.62
N TRP A 61 2.48 -3.93 -9.11
CA TRP A 61 3.70 -4.09 -8.33
C TRP A 61 4.58 -2.86 -8.47
N LEU A 62 5.18 -2.42 -7.37
CA LEU A 62 6.23 -1.42 -7.35
C LEU A 62 7.38 -1.89 -6.44
N SER A 63 8.53 -2.17 -7.03
CA SER A 63 9.78 -2.42 -6.32
C SER A 63 10.46 -1.09 -5.98
N LEU A 64 10.70 -0.83 -4.70
CA LEU A 64 11.33 0.40 -4.22
C LEU A 64 12.83 0.21 -4.00
N ASP A 65 13.60 1.26 -4.27
CA ASP A 65 15.00 1.40 -3.86
C ASP A 65 15.27 2.80 -3.28
N GLY A 66 16.50 3.04 -2.79
CA GLY A 66 16.87 4.32 -2.18
C GLY A 66 16.68 5.55 -3.09
N GLY A 67 16.63 5.37 -4.42
CA GLY A 67 16.36 6.45 -5.37
C GLY A 67 14.90 6.91 -5.36
N ASP A 68 13.99 6.12 -4.78
CA ASP A 68 12.58 6.44 -4.66
C ASP A 68 12.25 7.20 -3.36
N ASN A 69 13.24 7.51 -2.52
CA ASN A 69 13.05 8.27 -1.29
C ASN A 69 12.87 9.79 -1.52
N GLN A 70 12.37 10.17 -2.70
CA GLN A 70 12.04 11.55 -3.08
C GLN A 70 10.54 11.64 -3.41
N PRO A 71 9.77 12.59 -2.85
CA PRO A 71 8.31 12.55 -2.91
C PRO A 71 7.71 12.53 -4.32
N VAL A 72 8.20 13.37 -5.23
CA VAL A 72 7.71 13.44 -6.61
C VAL A 72 7.98 12.12 -7.34
N THR A 73 9.20 11.60 -7.23
CA THR A 73 9.59 10.32 -7.85
C THR A 73 8.74 9.17 -7.31
N PHE A 74 8.58 9.08 -5.98
CA PHE A 74 7.77 8.06 -5.34
C PHE A 74 6.33 8.06 -5.84
N TRP A 75 5.65 9.21 -5.77
CA TRP A 75 4.25 9.32 -6.15
C TRP A 75 4.03 9.15 -7.65
N ARG A 76 5.01 9.54 -8.49
CA ARG A 76 4.98 9.25 -9.93
C ARG A 76 5.03 7.74 -10.20
N TYR A 77 5.89 6.99 -9.50
CA TYR A 77 5.91 5.52 -9.63
C TYR A 77 4.63 4.87 -9.11
N VAL A 78 4.06 5.35 -8.00
CA VAL A 78 2.78 4.87 -7.48
C VAL A 78 1.65 5.10 -8.50
N GLY A 79 1.56 6.32 -9.04
CA GLY A 79 0.58 6.64 -10.09
C GLY A 79 0.73 5.74 -11.31
N ALA A 80 1.96 5.54 -11.79
CA ALA A 80 2.23 4.67 -12.94
C ALA A 80 1.95 3.18 -12.67
N ALA A 81 2.12 2.70 -11.43
CA ALA A 81 1.73 1.34 -11.05
C ALA A 81 0.20 1.18 -11.09
N LEU A 82 -0.52 2.18 -10.59
CA LEU A 82 -1.97 2.19 -10.46
C LEU A 82 -2.71 2.49 -11.77
N ASP A 83 -2.05 3.12 -12.74
CA ASP A 83 -2.59 3.38 -14.08
C ASP A 83 -3.04 2.09 -14.80
N LYS A 84 -2.40 0.96 -14.47
CA LYS A 84 -2.79 -0.37 -14.96
C LYS A 84 -4.13 -0.87 -14.40
N MET A 85 -4.53 -0.37 -13.24
CA MET A 85 -5.75 -0.76 -12.54
C MET A 85 -6.90 0.20 -12.87
N VAL A 86 -6.59 1.49 -12.92
CA VAL A 86 -7.51 2.55 -13.32
C VAL A 86 -6.78 3.48 -14.28
N GLY A 87 -7.17 3.44 -15.56
CA GLY A 87 -6.50 4.20 -16.61
C GLY A 87 -6.59 5.71 -16.42
N GLY A 88 -5.49 6.40 -16.74
CA GLY A 88 -5.40 7.86 -16.72
C GLY A 88 -4.88 8.46 -15.41
N ILE A 89 -4.77 7.67 -14.33
CA ILE A 89 -4.25 8.12 -13.03
C ILE A 89 -2.89 8.82 -13.15
N ALA A 90 -1.97 8.23 -13.93
CA ALA A 90 -0.63 8.80 -14.07
C ALA A 90 -0.70 10.19 -14.72
N LYS A 91 -1.58 10.36 -15.71
CA LYS A 91 -1.79 11.64 -16.39
C LYS A 91 -2.46 12.68 -15.49
N ASP A 92 -3.49 12.28 -14.76
CA ASP A 92 -4.28 13.17 -13.89
C ASP A 92 -3.45 13.72 -12.73
N THR A 93 -2.45 12.96 -12.28
CA THR A 93 -1.56 13.37 -11.18
C THR A 93 -0.30 14.10 -11.65
N GLU A 94 0.13 13.96 -12.91
CA GLU A 94 1.42 14.47 -13.40
C GLU A 94 1.57 16.00 -13.23
N TYR A 95 0.51 16.77 -13.52
CA TYR A 95 0.56 18.23 -13.36
C TYR A 95 0.82 18.64 -11.90
N VAL A 96 0.20 17.93 -10.95
CA VAL A 96 0.38 18.19 -9.52
C VAL A 96 1.77 17.77 -9.05
N LEU A 97 2.28 16.66 -9.59
CA LEU A 97 3.62 16.15 -9.29
C LEU A 97 4.74 17.06 -9.82
N ALA A 98 4.46 17.97 -10.75
CA ALA A 98 5.41 18.99 -11.20
C ALA A 98 5.68 20.08 -10.15
N SER A 99 4.83 20.23 -9.13
CA SER A 99 5.00 21.20 -8.04
C SER A 99 5.23 20.54 -6.69
N SER A 100 6.42 20.76 -6.12
CA SER A 100 6.74 20.27 -4.78
C SER A 100 5.81 20.81 -3.68
N GLU A 101 5.27 22.01 -3.87
CA GLU A 101 4.32 22.61 -2.92
C GLU A 101 2.97 21.89 -2.94
N MET A 102 2.46 21.57 -4.14
CA MET A 102 1.21 20.84 -4.28
C MET A 102 1.32 19.40 -3.76
N VAL A 103 2.49 18.77 -3.92
CA VAL A 103 2.79 17.45 -3.35
C VAL A 103 2.79 17.50 -1.82
N LYS A 104 3.38 18.54 -1.21
CA LYS A 104 3.34 18.75 0.25
C LYS A 104 1.92 18.98 0.76
N ALA A 105 1.07 19.60 -0.05
CA ALA A 105 -0.36 19.80 0.24
C ALA A 105 -1.23 18.55 0.01
N HIS A 106 -0.64 17.43 -0.41
CA HIS A 106 -1.34 16.16 -0.69
C HIS A 106 -2.41 16.23 -1.80
N ILE A 107 -2.37 17.24 -2.68
CA ILE A 107 -3.38 17.41 -3.74
C ILE A 107 -3.40 16.19 -4.69
N HIS A 108 -2.22 15.63 -4.99
CA HIS A 108 -2.10 14.45 -5.84
C HIS A 108 -2.76 13.22 -5.21
N LEU A 109 -2.80 13.13 -3.87
CA LEU A 109 -3.46 12.03 -3.17
C LEU A 109 -4.97 12.12 -3.27
N ASN A 110 -5.54 13.32 -3.19
CA ASN A 110 -6.99 13.49 -3.34
C ASN A 110 -7.44 13.02 -4.73
N ILE A 111 -6.75 13.49 -5.78
CA ILE A 111 -6.99 13.04 -7.16
C ILE A 111 -6.83 11.52 -7.25
N LEU A 112 -5.74 10.98 -6.70
CA LEU A 112 -5.48 9.54 -6.73
C LEU A 112 -6.61 8.76 -6.05
N ILE A 113 -7.04 9.14 -4.85
CA ILE A 113 -8.08 8.47 -4.08
C ILE A 113 -9.42 8.50 -4.83
N ASP A 114 -9.79 9.66 -5.39
CA ASP A 114 -11.05 9.83 -6.13
C ASP A 114 -11.06 8.94 -7.38
N ARG A 115 -9.97 8.94 -8.16
CA ARG A 115 -9.86 8.08 -9.36
C ARG A 115 -9.90 6.60 -8.98
N LEU A 116 -9.20 6.20 -7.92
CA LEU A 116 -9.20 4.80 -7.48
C LEU A 116 -10.58 4.34 -6.94
N ALA A 117 -11.42 5.25 -6.46
CA ALA A 117 -12.79 4.94 -6.05
C ALA A 117 -13.68 4.52 -7.24
N GLU A 118 -13.33 4.94 -8.46
CA GLU A 118 -14.02 4.58 -9.70
C GLU A 118 -13.61 3.19 -10.25
N ALA A 119 -12.67 2.49 -9.60
CA ALA A 119 -12.19 1.20 -10.08
C ALA A 119 -13.36 0.23 -10.34
N PRO A 120 -13.35 -0.53 -11.45
CA PRO A 120 -14.47 -1.39 -11.80
C PRO A 120 -14.59 -2.59 -10.85
N THR A 121 -13.46 -3.16 -10.45
CA THR A 121 -13.36 -4.36 -9.61
C THR A 121 -12.35 -4.18 -8.49
N ASP A 122 -12.33 -5.12 -7.54
CA ASP A 122 -11.27 -5.18 -6.53
C ASP A 122 -9.90 -5.39 -7.18
N PHE A 123 -8.86 -4.76 -6.63
CA PHE A 123 -7.49 -4.88 -7.13
C PHE A 123 -6.46 -4.72 -6.01
N LEU A 124 -5.23 -5.15 -6.29
CA LEU A 124 -4.11 -5.10 -5.35
C LEU A 124 -3.02 -4.14 -5.82
N LEU A 125 -2.42 -3.42 -4.89
CA LEU A 125 -1.12 -2.77 -5.07
C LEU A 125 -0.11 -3.38 -4.11
N VAL A 126 1.02 -3.85 -4.63
CA VAL A 126 2.16 -4.30 -3.82
C VAL A 126 3.28 -3.28 -3.87
N LEU A 127 3.70 -2.79 -2.70
CA LEU A 127 4.90 -2.00 -2.52
C LEU A 127 5.97 -2.89 -1.88
N ASP A 128 6.97 -3.28 -2.66
CA ASP A 128 8.09 -4.09 -2.17
C ASP A 128 9.25 -3.22 -1.69
N ASP A 129 9.97 -3.75 -0.71
CA ASP A 129 11.15 -3.13 -0.10
C ASP A 129 10.90 -1.71 0.48
N LEU A 130 9.72 -1.47 1.07
CA LEU A 130 9.33 -0.18 1.71
C LEU A 130 10.28 0.33 2.81
N HIS A 131 11.23 -0.49 3.27
CA HIS A 131 12.30 -0.05 4.17
C HIS A 131 13.27 0.96 3.56
N GLU A 132 13.34 1.04 2.22
CA GLU A 132 14.12 2.03 1.48
C GLU A 132 13.53 3.45 1.60
N ILE A 133 12.26 3.55 2.03
CA ILE A 133 11.56 4.82 2.21
C ILE A 133 11.61 5.24 3.68
N SER A 134 12.19 6.42 3.90
CA SER A 134 12.31 7.09 5.21
C SER A 134 11.85 8.54 5.19
N GLU A 135 11.66 9.14 4.00
CA GLU A 135 11.25 10.53 3.82
C GLU A 135 9.89 10.80 4.48
N PRO A 136 9.82 11.68 5.50
CA PRO A 136 8.61 11.88 6.29
C PRO A 136 7.39 12.31 5.48
N SER A 137 7.57 13.10 4.43
CA SER A 137 6.46 13.53 3.57
C SER A 137 5.84 12.37 2.79
N ILE A 138 6.64 11.40 2.35
CA ILE A 138 6.13 10.17 1.71
C ILE A 138 5.36 9.34 2.73
N LEU A 139 5.93 9.13 3.92
CA LEU A 139 5.29 8.33 4.97
C LEU A 139 3.96 8.92 5.43
N LYS A 140 3.88 10.26 5.57
CA LYS A 140 2.63 10.98 5.85
C LYS A 140 1.61 10.82 4.72
N GLY A 141 2.04 10.92 3.47
CA GLY A 141 1.15 10.70 2.33
C GLY A 141 0.65 9.25 2.22
N LEU A 142 1.49 8.26 2.51
CA LEU A 142 1.08 6.85 2.61
C LEU A 142 0.07 6.66 3.74
N SER A 143 0.31 7.26 4.90
CA SER A 143 -0.65 7.26 6.02
C SER A 143 -2.00 7.83 5.58
N TYR A 144 -2.00 8.96 4.87
CA TYR A 144 -3.20 9.59 4.33
C TYR A 144 -3.93 8.66 3.34
N LEU A 145 -3.22 8.09 2.36
CA LEU A 145 -3.78 7.13 1.42
C LEU A 145 -4.41 5.93 2.15
N ILE A 146 -3.74 5.39 3.16
CA ILE A 146 -4.26 4.27 3.96
C ILE A 146 -5.56 4.65 4.67
N ASP A 147 -5.63 5.84 5.27
CA ASP A 147 -6.80 6.31 6.00
C ASP A 147 -8.06 6.43 5.12
N TYR A 148 -7.84 6.72 3.84
CA TYR A 148 -8.87 6.92 2.81
C TYR A 148 -8.86 5.85 1.72
N LEU A 149 -8.27 4.67 2.00
CA LEU A 149 -8.21 3.56 1.04
C LEU A 149 -9.61 3.28 0.44
N PRO A 150 -9.74 3.34 -0.90
CA PRO A 150 -10.96 2.97 -1.58
C PRO A 150 -11.35 1.53 -1.26
N VAL A 151 -12.66 1.24 -1.22
CA VAL A 151 -13.19 -0.07 -0.80
C VAL A 151 -12.65 -1.22 -1.67
N LYS A 152 -12.44 -0.95 -2.96
CA LYS A 152 -11.97 -1.94 -3.94
C LYS A 152 -10.44 -2.10 -3.95
N MET A 153 -9.72 -1.28 -3.19
CA MET A 153 -8.26 -1.30 -3.17
C MET A 153 -7.73 -2.12 -1.98
N HIS A 154 -6.84 -3.05 -2.29
CA HIS A 154 -6.08 -3.81 -1.30
C HIS A 154 -4.59 -3.46 -1.41
N LEU A 155 -3.98 -3.02 -0.31
CA LEU A 155 -2.57 -2.62 -0.28
C LEU A 155 -1.72 -3.68 0.44
N ILE A 156 -0.65 -4.14 -0.19
CA ILE A 156 0.36 -5.01 0.42
C ILE A 156 1.67 -4.24 0.54
N LEU A 157 2.16 -4.08 1.76
CA LEU A 157 3.42 -3.43 2.07
C LEU A 157 4.43 -4.48 2.51
N ILE A 158 5.55 -4.61 1.81
CA ILE A 158 6.63 -5.53 2.17
C ILE A 158 7.79 -4.74 2.77
N ARG A 159 8.25 -5.12 3.97
CA ARG A 159 9.33 -4.41 4.68
C ARG A 159 10.27 -5.37 5.39
N ARG A 160 11.53 -4.96 5.57
CA ARG A 160 12.54 -5.79 6.27
C ARG A 160 12.52 -5.71 7.80
N ARG A 161 12.08 -4.57 8.33
CA ARG A 161 12.02 -4.29 9.77
C ARG A 161 10.58 -4.01 10.15
N GLU A 162 10.21 -4.39 11.37
CA GLU A 162 8.97 -3.88 11.94
C GLU A 162 9.05 -2.37 11.96
N PRO A 163 8.00 -1.68 11.53
CA PRO A 163 8.08 -0.25 11.46
C PRO A 163 8.09 0.37 12.86
N GLU A 164 8.99 1.32 13.11
CA GLU A 164 8.73 2.46 14.01
C GLU A 164 7.73 3.44 13.37
N LEU A 165 6.76 2.94 12.61
CA LEU A 165 5.76 3.80 12.01
C LEU A 165 4.81 4.22 13.11
N ASP A 166 4.49 5.50 13.12
CA ASP A 166 3.31 6.07 13.76
C ASP A 166 1.98 5.49 13.21
N LEU A 167 2.05 4.41 12.42
CA LEU A 167 0.98 3.43 12.23
C LEU A 167 0.48 2.85 13.57
N ALA A 168 1.16 3.06 14.69
CA ALA A 168 0.62 2.77 16.03
C ALA A 168 -0.74 3.47 16.27
N ARG A 169 -0.93 4.69 15.77
CA ARG A 169 -2.24 5.38 15.79
C ARG A 169 -3.25 4.71 14.87
N GLN A 170 -2.79 4.20 13.73
CA GLN A 170 -3.62 3.43 12.80
C GLN A 170 -3.97 2.03 13.30
N ARG A 171 -3.14 1.39 14.15
CA ARG A 171 -3.48 0.12 14.83
C ARG A 171 -4.77 0.23 15.66
N ILE A 172 -5.16 1.43 16.08
CA ILE A 172 -6.40 1.69 16.83
C ILE A 172 -7.61 1.77 15.87
N LYS A 173 -7.42 2.32 14.66
CA LYS A 173 -8.47 2.44 13.63
C LYS A 173 -8.70 1.14 12.85
N TRP A 174 -7.69 0.29 12.79
CA TRP A 174 -7.67 -0.93 11.98
C TRP A 174 -7.34 -2.15 12.86
N GLN A 175 -8.14 -3.21 12.77
CA GLN A 175 -7.86 -4.43 13.54
C GLN A 175 -6.64 -5.13 12.94
N ALA A 176 -5.53 -5.11 13.68
CA ALA A 176 -4.27 -5.76 13.33
C ALA A 176 -4.31 -7.25 13.71
N GLN A 177 -3.98 -8.15 12.77
CA GLN A 177 -3.85 -9.58 13.02
C GLN A 177 -2.50 -10.10 12.55
N TRP A 178 -1.81 -10.85 13.41
CA TRP A 178 -0.54 -11.45 13.06
C TRP A 178 -0.70 -12.82 12.39
N LEU A 179 -0.15 -12.94 11.19
CA LEU A 179 -0.15 -14.14 10.38
C LEU A 179 1.21 -14.87 10.51
N GLY A 180 1.53 -15.36 11.71
CA GLY A 180 2.79 -16.06 12.02
C GLY A 180 3.90 -15.12 12.47
N ASN A 181 5.16 -15.50 12.29
CA ASN A 181 6.26 -14.84 13.02
C ASN A 181 6.36 -13.32 12.78
N LYS A 182 5.95 -12.77 11.61
CA LYS A 182 6.08 -11.31 11.32
C LYS A 182 5.11 -10.71 10.26
N ILE A 183 4.05 -11.39 9.82
CA ILE A 183 3.05 -10.79 8.90
C ILE A 183 1.94 -10.16 9.74
N CYS A 184 1.52 -8.93 9.44
CA CYS A 184 0.42 -8.24 10.10
C CYS A 184 -0.63 -7.82 9.06
N VAL A 185 -1.91 -8.07 9.32
CA VAL A 185 -3.01 -7.72 8.42
C VAL A 185 -3.96 -6.78 9.12
N PHE A 186 -4.39 -5.74 8.40
CA PHE A 186 -5.24 -4.68 8.91
C PHE A 186 -6.59 -4.69 8.18
N ARG A 187 -7.65 -4.85 8.94
CA ARG A 187 -9.02 -4.76 8.43
C ARG A 187 -9.70 -3.49 8.91
N LYS A 188 -10.35 -2.75 8.00
CA LYS A 188 -11.25 -1.65 8.38
C LYS A 188 -12.45 -2.31 9.04
N LYS A 189 -12.80 -1.91 10.26
CA LYS A 189 -14.18 -2.07 10.70
C LYS A 189 -15.03 -1.24 9.74
N LYS A 190 -16.09 -1.82 9.15
CA LYS A 190 -17.12 -1.01 8.50
C LYS A 190 -17.66 -0.07 9.58
N PHE A 191 -17.19 1.18 9.60
CA PHE A 191 -17.94 2.25 10.24
C PHE A 191 -19.06 2.63 9.27
N PRO A 192 -20.29 2.87 9.77
CA PRO A 192 -21.36 3.35 8.90
C PRO A 192 -20.87 4.60 8.19
N ALA A 193 -21.09 4.63 6.87
CA ALA A 193 -20.70 5.74 6.02
C ALA A 193 -21.48 6.98 6.44
N PHE A 194 -20.96 7.77 7.37
CA PHE A 194 -21.26 9.19 7.57
C PHE A 194 -20.37 9.74 8.69
N ILE A 195 -19.52 10.71 8.38
CA ILE A 195 -19.05 11.67 9.39
C ILE A 195 -19.28 13.05 8.80
N ARG A 196 -20.31 13.74 9.31
CA ARG A 196 -20.51 15.17 9.10
C ARG A 196 -19.34 15.96 9.71
N PRO A 197 -19.05 17.18 9.22
CA PRO A 197 -17.89 17.99 9.64
C PRO A 197 -17.81 18.39 11.13
N GLU A 198 -18.80 18.05 11.96
CA GLU A 198 -18.92 18.55 13.33
C GLU A 198 -18.16 17.72 14.39
N ALA A 199 -17.61 16.55 14.04
CA ALA A 199 -16.99 15.62 15.01
C ALA A 199 -15.50 15.88 15.34
N ILE A 200 -14.97 17.09 15.10
CA ILE A 200 -13.58 17.46 15.43
C ILE A 200 -13.41 17.90 16.90
N ALA A 201 -14.50 18.10 17.66
CA ALA A 201 -14.42 18.65 19.01
C ALA A 201 -14.00 17.68 20.13
N PHE A 202 -13.95 16.35 19.90
CA PHE A 202 -13.80 15.38 21.00
C PHE A 202 -12.35 14.92 21.32
N LEU A 203 -11.32 15.36 20.58
CA LEU A 203 -9.94 14.89 20.80
C LEU A 203 -8.96 15.96 21.33
N ARG A 204 -9.47 16.99 22.03
CA ARG A 204 -8.65 18.07 22.63
C ARG A 204 -8.74 18.18 24.16
N ARG A 205 -9.13 17.12 24.87
CA ARG A 205 -8.96 17.06 26.33
C ARG A 205 -8.41 15.71 26.75
N ASN A 206 -7.10 15.69 27.00
CA ASN A 206 -6.42 15.11 28.17
C ASN A 206 -4.92 15.26 27.97
#